data_AF-A0AAV8XMD8-F1
#
_entry.id   AF-A0AAV8XMD8-F1
#
_cell.length_a   1.000
_cell.length_b   1.000
_cell.length_c   1.000
_cell.angle_alpha   90.00
_cell.angle_beta   90.00
_cell.angle_gamma   90.00
#
_symmetry.space_group_name_H-M   'P 1'
#
loop_
_entity.id
_entity.type
_entity.pdbx_description
1 polymer ?
#
loop_
_entity_poly.entity_id
_entity_poly.type
_entity_poly.pdbx_seq_one_letter_code
_entity_poly.pdbx_strand_id
1 'polypeptide(L)'
;FRSTGQCTLIYEIVEYNPLLDSSNMSCKEWNRIAKDIVSNYNKFDGFVVVHGTDTMAYTSSALSFMLEGLGKPVVITGSQIPIFETRSDAKDNFLSSLIIAGSYDIPEVCVFFANKLFRGNRTAKISSYEFDAFDSPNYHTLADVGIDVKKSYLTPPTQGLVIQSYGTGNLPSNRLDILRVLKDAVERNILIINITQCTRGAVCSSYECGKIVSWFQDCFGKKLQAVIS
;
A
#
# COMPACT_ATOMS: atom_id res chain seq x y z
N PHE A 1 -8.12 12.12 -7.04
CA PHE A 1 -7.04 13.02 -6.57
C PHE A 1 -7.66 14.19 -5.84
N ARG A 2 -7.45 14.30 -4.53
CA ARG A 2 -7.26 15.65 -4.01
C ARG A 2 -5.95 16.13 -4.64
N SER A 3 -6.03 17.26 -5.33
CA SER A 3 -4.86 17.95 -5.89
C SER A 3 -3.86 18.23 -4.78
N THR A 4 -2.67 18.69 -5.16
CA THR A 4 -1.66 19.34 -4.31
C THR A 4 -2.17 20.62 -3.63
N GLY A 5 -3.43 20.66 -3.18
CA GLY A 5 -3.92 21.56 -2.15
C GLY A 5 -3.56 20.97 -0.79
N GLN A 6 -3.39 21.83 0.22
CA GLN A 6 -3.18 21.43 1.61
C GLN A 6 -4.11 20.27 1.99
N CYS A 7 -3.53 19.07 2.13
CA CYS A 7 -4.23 17.93 2.68
C CYS A 7 -4.24 18.12 4.19
N THR A 8 -5.31 18.75 4.69
CA THR A 8 -5.53 18.84 6.13
C THR A 8 -5.92 17.46 6.63
N LEU A 9 -5.02 16.83 7.36
CA LEU A 9 -5.27 15.55 8.02
C LEU A 9 -5.84 15.80 9.40
N ILE A 10 -7.05 15.28 9.64
CA ILE A 10 -7.71 15.28 10.94
C ILE A 10 -7.69 13.85 11.44
N TYR A 11 -7.21 13.64 12.66
CA TYR A 11 -7.13 12.32 13.28
C TYR A 11 -7.81 12.34 14.64
N GLU A 12 -8.36 11.18 15.03
CA GLU A 12 -8.90 10.91 16.36
C GLU A 12 -8.08 9.79 16.99
N ILE A 13 -7.69 9.94 18.25
CA ILE A 13 -6.93 8.93 19.00
C ILE A 13 -7.88 8.19 19.94
N VAL A 14 -7.90 6.87 19.82
CA VAL A 14 -8.55 5.98 20.79
C VAL A 14 -7.47 5.22 21.54
N GLU A 15 -7.30 5.55 22.82
CA GLU A 15 -6.39 4.83 23.70
C GLU A 15 -7.09 3.60 24.31
N TYR A 16 -6.42 2.45 24.29
CA TYR A 16 -6.95 1.25 24.91
C TYR A 16 -6.72 1.27 26.42
N ASN A 17 -7.75 0.90 27.17
CA ASN A 17 -7.67 0.66 28.60
C ASN A 17 -8.06 -0.80 28.93
N PRO A 18 -7.17 -1.61 29.56
CA PRO A 18 -5.75 -1.32 29.74
C PRO A 18 -4.99 -1.28 28.40
N LEU A 19 -3.81 -0.67 28.40
CA LEU A 19 -2.87 -0.77 27.29
C LEU A 19 -2.48 -2.22 27.04
N LEU A 20 -2.19 -2.54 25.78
CA LEU A 20 -1.80 -3.89 25.37
C LEU A 20 -0.28 -4.00 25.33
N ASP A 21 0.26 -4.97 26.05
CA ASP A 21 1.67 -5.35 25.92
C ASP A 21 1.83 -6.24 24.68
N SER A 22 2.66 -5.80 23.72
CA SER A 22 2.89 -6.57 22.51
C SER A 22 3.42 -7.97 22.79
N SER A 23 4.23 -8.16 23.83
CA SER A 23 4.77 -9.47 24.18
C SER A 23 3.70 -10.49 24.60
N ASN A 24 2.49 -10.01 24.93
CA ASN A 24 1.36 -10.82 25.42
C ASN A 24 0.12 -10.73 24.51
N MET A 25 0.29 -10.41 23.23
CA MET A 25 -0.80 -10.33 22.26
C MET A 25 -1.34 -11.71 21.88
N SER A 26 -2.66 -11.86 21.85
CA SER A 26 -3.35 -13.08 21.43
C SER A 26 -4.48 -12.80 20.43
N CYS A 27 -5.17 -13.86 19.99
CA CYS A 27 -6.36 -13.75 19.15
C CYS A 27 -7.44 -12.83 19.75
N LYS A 28 -7.52 -12.72 21.08
CA LYS A 28 -8.51 -11.87 21.76
C LYS A 28 -8.25 -10.39 21.47
N GLU A 29 -7.00 -9.97 21.55
CA GLU A 29 -6.57 -8.60 21.26
C GLU A 29 -6.67 -8.29 19.77
N TRP A 30 -6.30 -9.22 18.89
CA TRP A 30 -6.49 -9.06 17.43
C TRP A 30 -7.96 -8.85 17.07
N ASN A 31 -8.86 -9.65 17.65
CA ASN A 31 -10.30 -9.50 17.46
C ASN A 31 -10.83 -8.15 17.96
N ARG A 32 -10.26 -7.61 19.05
CA ARG A 32 -10.61 -6.27 19.55
C ARG A 32 -10.23 -5.20 18.52
N ILE A 33 -8.98 -5.24 18.04
CA ILE A 33 -8.48 -4.29 17.03
C ILE A 33 -9.33 -4.36 15.76
N ALA A 34 -9.59 -5.56 15.24
CA ALA A 34 -10.40 -5.74 14.03
C ALA A 34 -11.82 -5.18 14.20
N LYS A 35 -12.47 -5.45 15.35
CA LYS A 35 -13.82 -4.92 15.64
C LYS A 35 -13.84 -3.40 15.73
N ASP A 36 -12.83 -2.79 16.32
CA ASP A 36 -12.76 -1.33 16.44
C ASP A 36 -12.56 -0.66 15.08
N ILE A 37 -11.73 -1.24 14.22
CA ILE A 37 -11.58 -0.78 12.82
C ILE A 37 -12.91 -0.90 12.08
N VAL A 38 -13.56 -2.06 12.13
CA VAL A 38 -14.85 -2.30 11.45
C VAL A 38 -15.94 -1.35 11.94
N SER A 39 -16.04 -1.13 13.25
CA SER A 39 -17.06 -0.24 13.85
C SER A 39 -16.88 1.22 13.44
N ASN A 40 -15.66 1.62 13.05
CA ASN A 40 -15.33 2.97 12.62
C ASN A 40 -15.07 3.07 11.12
N TYR A 41 -15.23 1.97 10.38
CA TYR A 41 -14.83 1.86 8.98
C TYR A 41 -15.48 2.89 8.06
N ASN A 42 -16.75 3.23 8.31
CA ASN A 42 -17.48 4.22 7.51
C ASN A 42 -17.22 5.68 7.94
N LYS A 43 -16.62 5.91 9.11
CA LYS A 43 -16.40 7.24 9.68
C LYS A 43 -15.04 7.84 9.29
N PHE A 44 -14.03 7.01 9.06
CA PHE A 44 -12.66 7.45 8.77
C PHE A 44 -12.18 6.94 7.42
N ASP A 45 -11.24 7.64 6.80
CA ASP A 45 -10.70 7.31 5.47
C ASP A 45 -9.54 6.31 5.52
N GLY A 46 -8.91 6.15 6.68
CA GLY A 46 -7.81 5.22 6.93
C GLY A 46 -7.59 5.01 8.43
N PHE A 47 -6.80 4.00 8.78
CA PHE A 47 -6.56 3.60 10.16
C PHE A 47 -5.07 3.50 10.43
N VAL A 48 -4.64 4.02 11.58
CA VAL A 48 -3.30 3.80 12.12
C VAL A 48 -3.42 3.04 13.43
N VAL A 49 -2.73 1.92 13.55
CA VAL A 49 -2.66 1.12 14.78
C VAL A 49 -1.26 1.27 15.36
N VAL A 50 -1.14 2.00 16.47
CA VAL A 50 0.11 2.10 17.22
C VAL A 50 0.26 0.83 18.07
N HIS A 51 1.38 0.13 17.89
CA HIS A 51 1.61 -1.20 18.45
C HIS A 51 3.07 -1.36 18.90
N GLY A 52 3.31 -2.15 19.94
CA GLY A 52 4.67 -2.54 20.33
C GLY A 52 5.35 -3.42 19.27
N THR A 53 6.68 -3.36 19.17
CA THR A 53 7.40 -3.95 18.03
C THR A 53 7.49 -5.47 18.07
N ASP A 54 7.48 -6.10 19.25
CA ASP A 54 7.78 -7.53 19.40
C ASP A 54 6.85 -8.46 18.62
N THR A 55 5.55 -8.14 18.58
CA THR A 55 4.54 -8.97 17.88
C THR A 55 3.82 -8.23 16.77
N MET A 56 4.30 -7.06 16.38
CA MET A 56 3.69 -6.22 15.34
C MET A 56 3.44 -6.99 14.03
N ALA A 57 4.42 -7.77 13.59
CA ALA A 57 4.34 -8.59 12.37
C ALA A 57 3.27 -9.70 12.45
N TYR A 58 3.05 -10.27 13.65
CA TYR A 58 2.01 -11.27 13.85
C TYR A 58 0.62 -10.63 13.83
N THR A 59 0.45 -9.50 14.53
CA THR A 59 -0.79 -8.72 14.52
C THR A 59 -1.14 -8.25 13.11
N SER A 60 -0.17 -7.74 12.35
CA SER A 60 -0.39 -7.30 10.97
C SER A 60 -0.80 -8.43 10.04
N SER A 61 -0.16 -9.60 10.18
CA SER A 61 -0.52 -10.80 9.44
C SER A 61 -1.94 -11.26 9.76
N ALA A 62 -2.29 -11.36 11.04
CA ALA A 62 -3.62 -11.76 11.49
C ALA A 62 -4.72 -10.82 10.96
N LEU A 63 -4.54 -9.50 11.13
CA LEU A 63 -5.50 -8.51 10.66
C LEU A 63 -5.67 -8.54 9.14
N SER A 64 -4.62 -8.85 8.37
CA SER A 64 -4.72 -8.95 6.91
C SER A 64 -5.67 -10.05 6.45
N PHE A 65 -5.83 -11.12 7.24
CA PHE A 65 -6.79 -12.20 6.95
C PHE A 65 -8.17 -11.93 7.57
N MET A 66 -8.24 -11.21 8.70
CA MET A 66 -9.50 -10.89 9.37
C MET A 66 -10.31 -9.80 8.66
N LEU A 67 -9.63 -8.85 8.01
CA LEU A 67 -10.25 -7.69 7.35
C LEU A 67 -10.46 -7.97 5.85
N GLU A 68 -11.40 -8.85 5.54
CA GLU A 68 -11.78 -9.17 4.15
C GLU A 68 -12.40 -7.95 3.44
N GLY A 69 -12.10 -7.78 2.16
CA GLY A 69 -12.70 -6.71 1.34
C GLY A 69 -12.22 -5.31 1.73
N LEU A 70 -11.03 -5.20 2.32
CA LEU A 70 -10.44 -3.93 2.72
C LEU A 70 -10.32 -3.01 1.50
N GLY A 71 -10.78 -1.77 1.66
CA GLY A 71 -10.80 -0.69 0.67
C GLY A 71 -10.16 0.60 1.19
N LYS A 72 -9.66 0.59 2.43
CA LYS A 72 -9.02 1.72 3.12
C LYS A 72 -7.70 1.24 3.75
N PRO A 73 -6.66 2.08 3.80
CA PRO A 73 -5.38 1.70 4.39
C PRO A 73 -5.51 1.45 5.90
N VAL A 74 -4.88 0.36 6.35
CA VAL A 74 -4.67 0.06 7.78
C VAL A 74 -3.17 -0.04 8.00
N VAL A 75 -2.56 1.00 8.58
CA VAL A 75 -1.11 1.08 8.80
C VAL A 75 -0.81 0.78 10.25
N ILE A 76 -0.06 -0.29 10.50
CA ILE A 76 0.44 -0.63 11.83
C ILE A 76 1.83 -0.03 11.96
N THR A 77 2.08 0.67 13.06
CA THR A 77 3.35 1.36 13.31
C THR A 77 3.70 1.29 14.79
N GLY A 78 4.92 1.70 15.14
CA GLY A 78 5.39 1.75 16.51
C GLY A 78 6.73 2.47 16.61
N SER A 79 7.49 2.14 17.64
CA SER A 79 8.80 2.75 17.89
C SER A 79 9.66 1.84 18.74
N GLN A 80 10.98 1.90 18.56
CA GLN A 80 11.92 1.29 19.50
C GLN A 80 12.11 2.15 20.75
N ILE A 81 11.99 3.48 20.61
CA ILE A 81 12.23 4.43 21.69
C ILE A 81 10.92 5.20 21.99
N PRO A 82 10.48 5.28 23.26
CA PRO A 82 9.27 6.01 23.64
C PRO A 82 9.25 7.46 23.16
N ILE A 83 8.07 7.99 22.81
CA ILE A 83 7.90 9.29 22.14
C ILE A 83 8.47 10.51 22.89
N PHE A 84 8.64 10.41 24.21
CA PHE A 84 9.15 11.48 25.07
C PHE A 84 10.67 11.57 25.13
N GLU A 85 11.38 10.56 24.60
CA GLU A 85 12.84 10.51 24.60
C GLU A 85 13.44 11.30 23.42
N THR A 86 14.60 11.92 23.61
CA THR A 86 15.20 12.88 22.67
C THR A 86 15.50 12.30 21.28
N ARG A 87 15.79 10.99 21.20
CA ARG A 87 16.16 10.31 19.94
C ARG A 87 15.07 9.34 19.46
N SER A 88 13.82 9.59 19.85
CA SER A 88 12.71 8.71 19.54
C SER A 88 12.36 8.68 18.05
N ASP A 89 12.23 7.47 17.51
CA ASP A 89 11.68 7.18 16.19
C ASP A 89 10.14 7.26 16.13
N ALA A 90 9.47 7.38 17.29
CA ALA A 90 8.01 7.36 17.38
C ALA A 90 7.34 8.53 16.65
N LYS A 91 7.94 9.73 16.68
CA LYS A 91 7.34 10.92 16.06
C LYS A 91 7.29 10.77 14.54
N ASP A 92 8.40 10.34 13.95
CA ASP A 92 8.53 10.18 12.51
C ASP A 92 7.68 9.01 12.01
N ASN A 93 7.71 7.88 12.72
CA ASN A 93 6.89 6.71 12.40
C ASN A 93 5.39 7.01 12.50
N PHE A 94 4.95 7.72 13.54
CA PHE A 94 3.55 8.07 13.74
C PHE A 94 3.08 9.09 12.69
N LEU A 95 3.80 10.20 12.50
CA LEU A 95 3.43 11.23 11.53
C LEU A 95 3.36 10.67 10.11
N SER A 96 4.36 9.89 9.71
CA SER A 96 4.40 9.29 8.38
C SER A 96 3.28 8.29 8.18
N SER A 97 2.96 7.48 9.20
CA SER A 97 1.84 6.53 9.13
C SER A 97 0.48 7.24 8.93
N LEU A 98 0.27 8.39 9.58
CA LEU A 98 -0.92 9.21 9.37
C LEU A 98 -0.97 9.73 7.92
N ILE A 99 0.14 10.30 7.43
CA ILE A 99 0.22 10.82 6.05
C ILE A 99 -0.09 9.70 5.04
N ILE A 100 0.49 8.51 5.23
CA ILE A 100 0.25 7.34 4.39
C ILE A 100 -1.24 6.96 4.43
N ALA A 101 -1.81 6.77 5.62
CA ALA A 101 -3.19 6.34 5.78
C ALA A 101 -4.21 7.37 5.28
N GLY A 102 -3.91 8.67 5.37
CA GLY A 102 -4.83 9.74 4.97
C GLY A 102 -4.69 10.22 3.52
N SER A 103 -3.53 9.99 2.89
CA SER A 103 -3.22 10.55 1.57
C SER A 103 -3.05 9.51 0.46
N TYR A 104 -2.88 8.22 0.80
CA TYR A 104 -2.58 7.18 -0.18
C TYR A 104 -3.62 6.04 -0.14
N ASP A 105 -4.18 5.74 -1.31
CA ASP A 105 -5.08 4.60 -1.49
C ASP A 105 -4.28 3.28 -1.58
N ILE A 106 -3.96 2.70 -0.42
CA ILE A 106 -3.33 1.38 -0.29
C ILE A 106 -4.27 0.50 0.53
N PRO A 107 -5.22 -0.23 -0.08
CA PRO A 107 -6.28 -0.97 0.61
C PRO A 107 -5.76 -2.30 1.19
N GLU A 108 -4.70 -2.24 1.98
CA GLU A 108 -4.05 -3.38 2.60
C GLU A 108 -3.72 -3.09 4.07
N VAL A 109 -3.56 -4.15 4.86
CA VAL A 109 -2.90 -4.05 6.16
C VAL A 109 -1.39 -3.95 5.93
N CYS A 110 -0.82 -2.83 6.34
CA CYS A 110 0.59 -2.49 6.11
C CYS A 110 1.32 -2.35 7.45
N VAL A 111 2.65 -2.53 7.42
CA VAL A 111 3.53 -2.15 8.53
C VAL A 111 4.38 -0.97 8.06
N PHE A 112 4.43 0.11 8.81
CA PHE A 112 5.34 1.23 8.55
C PHE A 112 6.40 1.32 9.64
N PHE A 113 7.67 1.29 9.22
CA PHE A 113 8.80 1.42 10.13
C PHE A 113 10.03 1.91 9.38
N ALA A 114 10.86 2.75 10.01
CA ALA A 114 12.15 3.20 9.47
C ALA A 114 12.05 3.71 8.02
N ASN A 115 11.06 4.58 7.75
CA ASN A 115 10.82 5.15 6.43
C ASN A 115 10.40 4.15 5.33
N LYS A 116 10.06 2.91 5.69
CA LYS A 116 9.61 1.88 4.74
C LYS A 116 8.18 1.44 5.08
N LEU A 117 7.36 1.30 4.06
CA LEU A 117 6.03 0.71 4.14
C LEU A 117 6.10 -0.71 3.61
N PHE A 118 5.68 -1.69 4.39
CA PHE A 118 5.69 -3.11 4.04
C PHE A 118 4.26 -3.65 3.97
N ARG A 119 4.06 -4.70 3.17
CA ARG A 119 2.83 -5.50 3.25
C ARG A 119 2.83 -6.27 4.56
N GLY A 120 1.77 -6.13 5.36
CA GLY A 120 1.74 -6.64 6.73
C GLY A 120 2.07 -8.13 6.85
N ASN A 121 1.43 -8.97 6.03
CA ASN A 121 1.65 -10.43 6.02
C ASN A 121 2.95 -10.91 5.33
N ARG A 122 3.84 -9.99 4.95
CA ARG A 122 5.18 -10.31 4.43
C ARG A 122 6.29 -9.78 5.34
N THR A 123 5.95 -9.11 6.42
CA THR A 123 6.89 -8.43 7.31
C THR A 123 7.36 -9.36 8.42
N ALA A 124 8.62 -9.25 8.82
CA ALA A 124 9.19 -9.90 10.00
C ALA A 124 10.07 -8.90 10.77
N LYS A 125 10.11 -9.03 12.10
CA LYS A 125 11.07 -8.29 12.93
C LYS A 125 12.43 -8.94 12.79
N ILE A 126 13.40 -8.20 12.28
CA ILE A 126 14.78 -8.67 12.06
C ILE A 126 15.76 -8.15 13.12
N SER A 127 15.41 -7.08 13.83
CA SER A 127 16.26 -6.50 14.87
C SER A 127 15.44 -5.96 16.04
N SER A 128 15.97 -6.14 17.26
CA SER A 128 15.41 -5.58 18.49
C SER A 128 16.15 -4.33 18.98
N TYR A 129 17.24 -3.94 18.31
CA TYR A 129 18.10 -2.83 18.74
C TYR A 129 18.26 -1.75 17.68
N GLU A 130 18.19 -2.12 16.41
CA GLU A 130 18.32 -1.17 15.31
C GLU A 130 16.99 -0.48 15.03
N PHE A 131 17.07 0.73 14.48
CA PHE A 131 15.90 1.46 14.00
C PHE A 131 15.29 0.80 12.77
N ASP A 132 16.08 0.15 11.91
CA ASP A 132 15.59 -0.69 10.80
C ASP A 132 15.18 -2.08 11.33
N ALA A 133 14.17 -2.09 12.21
CA ALA A 133 13.80 -3.25 13.00
C ALA A 133 13.04 -4.32 12.20
N PHE A 134 12.47 -3.96 11.05
CA PHE A 134 11.58 -4.80 10.26
C PHE A 134 12.03 -4.90 8.80
N ASP A 135 11.81 -6.08 8.21
CA ASP A 135 12.06 -6.31 6.80
C ASP A 135 11.02 -7.26 6.20
N SER A 136 11.00 -7.35 4.87
CA SER A 136 10.16 -8.26 4.08
C SER A 136 11.04 -9.05 3.12
N PRO A 137 11.74 -10.11 3.58
CA PRO A 137 12.80 -10.76 2.82
C PRO A 137 12.37 -11.33 1.46
N ASN A 138 11.09 -11.71 1.35
CA ASN A 138 10.51 -12.38 0.18
C ASN A 138 9.53 -11.50 -0.61
N TYR A 139 9.45 -10.20 -0.30
CA TYR A 139 8.55 -9.29 -1.01
C TYR A 139 9.05 -7.85 -0.89
N HIS A 140 9.05 -7.09 -1.99
CA HIS A 140 9.48 -5.69 -1.97
C HIS A 140 8.65 -4.84 -1.01
N THR A 141 9.22 -3.74 -0.49
CA THR A 141 8.44 -2.71 0.22
C THR A 141 7.29 -2.24 -0.67
N LEU A 142 6.21 -1.70 -0.11
CA LEU A 142 5.11 -1.06 -0.84
C LEU A 142 5.41 0.40 -1.16
N ALA A 143 6.16 1.07 -0.29
CA ALA A 143 6.72 2.39 -0.53
C ALA A 143 7.94 2.67 0.34
N ASP A 144 8.84 3.52 -0.16
CA ASP A 144 9.92 4.15 0.61
C ASP A 144 9.58 5.64 0.80
N VAL A 145 9.62 6.12 2.04
CA VAL A 145 9.26 7.49 2.43
C VAL A 145 10.52 8.31 2.65
N GLY A 146 10.95 9.04 1.63
CA GLY A 146 12.02 10.03 1.71
C GLY A 146 11.48 11.45 1.67
N ILE A 147 12.21 12.36 1.01
CA ILE A 147 11.68 13.69 0.63
C ILE A 147 10.36 13.54 -0.15
N ASP A 148 10.30 12.52 -1.00
CA ASP A 148 9.09 12.06 -1.69
C ASP A 148 8.75 10.62 -1.26
N VAL A 149 7.46 10.28 -1.27
CA VAL A 149 7.00 8.90 -1.08
C VAL A 149 7.10 8.17 -2.41
N LYS A 150 8.06 7.25 -2.52
CA LYS A 150 8.27 6.41 -3.71
C LYS A 150 7.52 5.10 -3.53
N LYS A 151 6.41 4.93 -4.25
CA LYS A 151 5.72 3.64 -4.32
C LYS A 151 6.57 2.63 -5.08
N SER A 152 6.63 1.41 -4.58
CA SER A 152 7.51 0.36 -5.12
C SER A 152 6.81 -0.62 -6.05
N TYR A 153 5.59 -0.31 -6.50
CA TYR A 153 4.98 -1.04 -7.61
C TYR A 153 5.89 -0.94 -8.85
N LEU A 154 6.15 -2.10 -9.45
CA LEU A 154 6.98 -2.20 -10.66
C LEU A 154 8.44 -1.73 -10.41
N THR A 155 8.99 -1.92 -9.20
CA THR A 155 10.42 -1.73 -8.96
C THR A 155 11.25 -2.91 -9.46
N PRO A 156 12.55 -2.72 -9.75
CA PRO A 156 13.46 -3.82 -10.05
C PRO A 156 13.34 -4.95 -9.01
N PRO A 157 13.34 -6.23 -9.42
CA PRO A 157 13.68 -6.75 -10.75
C PRO A 157 12.49 -6.85 -11.72
N THR A 158 11.36 -6.16 -11.47
CA THR A 158 10.18 -6.25 -12.33
C THR A 158 10.49 -5.75 -13.74
N GLN A 159 10.56 -6.67 -14.70
CA GLN A 159 10.83 -6.37 -16.11
C GLN A 159 9.55 -6.31 -16.95
N GLY A 160 8.43 -6.80 -16.42
CA GLY A 160 7.16 -6.78 -17.12
C GLY A 160 5.94 -6.83 -16.22
N LEU A 161 4.82 -6.37 -16.76
CA LEU A 161 3.51 -6.32 -16.15
C LEU A 161 2.48 -6.83 -17.17
N VAL A 162 1.72 -7.87 -16.81
CA VAL A 162 0.56 -8.31 -17.59
C VAL A 162 -0.70 -7.74 -16.93
N ILE A 163 -1.51 -7.01 -17.69
CA ILE A 163 -2.76 -6.40 -17.23
C ILE A 163 -3.92 -7.11 -17.92
N GLN A 164 -4.85 -7.63 -17.14
CA GLN A 164 -6.06 -8.27 -17.66
C GLN A 164 -7.26 -7.31 -17.56
N SER A 165 -7.60 -6.67 -18.67
CA SER A 165 -8.63 -5.63 -18.76
C SER A 165 -9.97 -6.14 -19.28
N TYR A 166 -11.05 -5.47 -18.89
CA TYR A 166 -12.42 -5.88 -19.24
C TYR A 166 -12.73 -5.70 -20.73
N GLY A 167 -13.53 -6.63 -21.28
CA GLY A 167 -14.08 -6.53 -22.63
C GLY A 167 -12.98 -6.48 -23.70
N THR A 168 -13.00 -5.46 -24.55
CA THR A 168 -12.04 -5.29 -25.65
C THR A 168 -10.72 -4.65 -25.22
N GLY A 169 -10.40 -4.63 -23.92
CA GLY A 169 -9.10 -4.17 -23.43
C GLY A 169 -9.12 -2.86 -22.64
N ASN A 170 -10.26 -2.50 -22.03
CA ASN A 170 -10.46 -1.18 -21.45
C ASN A 170 -9.74 -1.03 -20.10
N LEU A 171 -8.81 -0.08 -20.02
CA LEU A 171 -8.24 0.40 -18.77
C LEU A 171 -9.10 1.54 -18.20
N PRO A 172 -9.20 1.69 -16.88
CA PRO A 172 -9.99 2.75 -16.26
C PRO A 172 -9.40 4.12 -16.58
N SER A 173 -10.09 4.86 -17.46
CA SER A 173 -9.66 6.19 -17.95
C SER A 173 -9.80 7.30 -16.91
N ASN A 174 -10.64 7.10 -15.89
CA ASN A 174 -10.85 8.04 -14.79
C ASN A 174 -9.92 7.79 -13.58
N ARG A 175 -9.09 6.75 -13.62
CA ARG A 175 -8.14 6.39 -12.55
C ARG A 175 -6.73 6.85 -12.88
N LEU A 176 -6.48 8.16 -12.73
CA LEU A 176 -5.16 8.73 -13.06
C LEU A 176 -4.03 8.17 -12.18
N ASP A 177 -4.35 7.54 -11.05
CA ASP A 177 -3.40 6.87 -10.17
C ASP A 177 -2.80 5.64 -10.83
N ILE A 178 -3.63 4.85 -11.53
CA ILE A 178 -3.18 3.72 -12.32
C ILE A 178 -2.42 4.22 -13.55
N LEU A 179 -2.96 5.21 -14.27
CA LEU A 179 -2.33 5.73 -15.49
C LEU A 179 -0.92 6.31 -15.23
N ARG A 180 -0.71 6.97 -14.08
CA ARG A 180 0.61 7.45 -13.67
C ARG A 180 1.58 6.30 -13.42
N VAL A 181 1.16 5.27 -12.68
CA VAL A 181 2.00 4.08 -12.43
C VAL A 181 2.40 3.38 -13.73
N LEU A 182 1.46 3.26 -14.68
CA LEU A 182 1.74 2.67 -15.99
C LEU A 182 2.72 3.54 -16.79
N LYS A 183 2.57 4.87 -16.75
CA LYS A 183 3.50 5.80 -17.38
C LYS A 183 4.90 5.70 -16.80
N ASP A 184 5.02 5.76 -15.48
CA ASP A 184 6.30 5.65 -14.79
C ASP A 184 6.98 4.29 -15.06
N ALA A 185 6.20 3.23 -15.26
CA ALA A 185 6.71 1.91 -15.62
C ALA A 185 7.21 1.83 -17.07
N VAL A 186 6.50 2.44 -18.02
CA VAL A 186 6.97 2.54 -19.42
C VAL A 186 8.26 3.35 -19.51
N GLU A 187 8.36 4.47 -18.79
CA GLU A 187 9.57 5.30 -18.70
C GLU A 187 10.76 4.51 -18.12
N ARG A 188 10.49 3.55 -17.23
CA ARG A 188 11.48 2.62 -16.64
C ARG A 188 11.75 1.37 -17.50
N ASN A 189 11.24 1.30 -18.73
CA ASN A 189 11.41 0.18 -19.66
C ASN A 189 10.79 -1.15 -19.21
N ILE A 190 9.73 -1.09 -18.41
CA ILE A 190 8.99 -2.27 -17.98
C ILE A 190 8.02 -2.65 -19.10
N LEU A 191 8.07 -3.91 -19.54
CA LEU A 191 7.20 -4.42 -20.59
C LEU A 191 5.77 -4.56 -20.07
N ILE A 192 4.87 -3.70 -20.51
CA ILE A 192 3.45 -3.81 -20.17
C ILE A 192 2.72 -4.56 -21.29
N ILE A 193 2.00 -5.63 -20.94
CA ILE A 193 1.19 -6.45 -21.83
C ILE A 193 -0.26 -6.30 -21.39
N ASN A 194 -1.13 -5.76 -22.24
CA ASN A 194 -2.57 -5.69 -21.94
C ASN A 194 -3.29 -6.85 -22.63
N ILE A 195 -4.05 -7.63 -21.88
CA ILE A 195 -4.83 -8.78 -22.33
C ILE A 195 -6.30 -8.61 -21.93
N THR A 196 -7.22 -9.27 -22.64
CA THR A 196 -8.65 -9.29 -22.27
C THR A 196 -8.95 -10.39 -21.26
N GLN A 197 -9.93 -10.17 -20.38
CA GLN A 197 -10.50 -11.23 -19.53
C GLN A 197 -11.57 -12.06 -20.24
N CYS A 198 -11.98 -11.70 -21.45
CA CYS A 198 -12.92 -12.50 -22.25
C CYS A 198 -12.25 -13.81 -22.69
N THR A 199 -12.97 -14.92 -22.56
CA THR A 199 -12.52 -16.26 -22.97
C THR A 199 -12.33 -16.41 -24.49
N ARG A 200 -12.89 -15.48 -25.28
CA ARG A 200 -12.64 -15.29 -26.72
C ARG A 200 -12.66 -13.80 -27.06
N GLY A 201 -11.72 -13.35 -27.87
CA GLY A 201 -11.65 -11.96 -28.33
C GLY A 201 -10.22 -11.43 -28.42
N ALA A 202 -10.07 -10.18 -28.84
CA ALA A 202 -8.78 -9.48 -28.88
C ALA A 202 -8.92 -8.10 -28.23
N VAL A 203 -7.81 -7.58 -27.71
CA VAL A 203 -7.75 -6.17 -27.35
C VAL A 203 -7.85 -5.34 -28.63
N CYS A 204 -8.83 -4.46 -28.71
CA CYS A 204 -9.16 -3.69 -29.91
C CYS A 204 -9.18 -2.19 -29.61
N SER A 205 -8.56 -1.39 -30.47
CA SER A 205 -8.37 0.07 -30.30
C SER A 205 -9.59 0.92 -30.69
N SER A 206 -10.76 0.30 -30.92
CA SER A 206 -11.92 0.94 -31.56
C SER A 206 -12.81 1.81 -30.64
N TYR A 207 -12.55 1.86 -29.33
CA TYR A 207 -13.30 2.70 -28.38
C TYR A 207 -12.42 3.80 -27.76
N GLU A 208 -13.04 4.87 -27.22
CA GLU A 208 -12.37 6.01 -26.55
C GLU A 208 -11.31 5.59 -25.50
N CYS A 209 -11.48 4.46 -24.81
CA CYS A 209 -10.50 3.90 -23.87
C CYS A 209 -9.32 3.16 -24.54
N GLY A 210 -9.45 2.75 -25.81
CA GLY A 210 -8.36 2.24 -26.65
C GLY A 210 -7.33 3.32 -27.01
N LYS A 211 -7.71 4.61 -26.92
CA LYS A 211 -6.80 5.74 -27.11
C LYS A 211 -5.67 5.78 -26.10
N ILE A 212 -5.82 5.23 -24.90
CA ILE A 212 -4.74 5.20 -23.90
C ILE A 212 -3.64 4.22 -24.33
N VAL A 213 -4.02 3.07 -24.86
CA VAL A 213 -3.09 2.06 -25.38
C VAL A 213 -2.36 2.60 -26.62
N SER A 214 -3.09 3.23 -27.56
CA SER A 214 -2.46 3.88 -28.71
C SER A 214 -1.61 5.09 -28.30
N TRP A 215 -2.05 5.89 -27.32
CA TRP A 215 -1.29 7.02 -26.76
C TRP A 215 0.04 6.57 -26.13
N PHE A 216 0.06 5.44 -25.41
CA PHE A 216 1.29 4.87 -24.88
C PHE A 216 2.23 4.38 -26.00
N GLN A 217 1.68 3.80 -27.08
CA GLN A 217 2.45 3.37 -28.25
C GLN A 217 3.02 4.58 -29.03
N ASP A 218 2.23 5.64 -29.21
CA ASP A 218 2.55 6.85 -29.96
C ASP A 218 3.55 7.75 -29.22
N CYS A 219 3.44 7.89 -27.89
CA CYS A 219 4.30 8.78 -27.12
C CYS A 219 5.69 8.20 -26.80
N PHE A 220 5.84 6.87 -26.77
CA PHE A 220 7.07 6.24 -26.23
C PHE A 220 7.73 5.21 -27.15
N GLY A 221 7.16 4.90 -28.32
CA GLY A 221 7.81 4.09 -29.36
C GLY A 221 8.14 2.64 -28.96
N LYS A 222 7.66 2.17 -27.80
CA LYS A 222 7.90 0.81 -27.30
C LYS A 222 6.66 -0.05 -27.48
N LYS A 223 6.88 -1.27 -27.99
CA LYS A 223 5.84 -2.24 -28.33
C LYS A 223 5.10 -2.68 -27.07
N LEU A 224 3.92 -2.10 -26.81
CA LEU A 224 2.90 -2.76 -26.01
C LEU A 224 2.45 -3.98 -26.81
N GLN A 225 2.86 -5.19 -26.43
CA GLN A 225 2.46 -6.41 -27.13
C GLN A 225 1.16 -6.92 -26.50
N ALA A 226 0.07 -6.89 -27.26
CA ALA A 226 -1.17 -7.56 -26.88
C ALA A 226 -1.03 -9.04 -27.25
N VAL A 227 -1.12 -9.94 -26.28
CA VAL A 227 -1.17 -11.39 -26.52
C VAL A 227 -2.51 -11.90 -26.02
N ILE A 228 -3.25 -12.55 -26.90
CA ILE A 228 -4.52 -13.23 -26.58
C ILE A 228 -4.15 -14.59 -25.96
N SER A 229 -4.79 -14.98 -24.85
CA SER A 229 -4.86 -16.39 -24.45
C SER A 229 -6.07 -17.05 -25.08
#